data_AF-A0A8H7RXI4-F1
#
_entry.id   AF-A0A8H7RXI4-F1
#
_cell.length_a   1.000
_cell.length_b   1.000
_cell.length_c   1.000
_cell.angle_alpha   90.00
_cell.angle_beta   90.00
_cell.angle_gamma   90.00
#
_symmetry.space_group_name_H-M   'P 1'
#
loop_
_entity.id
_entity.type
_entity.pdbx_description
1 polymer ?
#
loop_
_entity_poly.entity_id
_entity_poly.type
_entity_poly.pdbx_seq_one_letter_code
_entity_poly.pdbx_strand_id
1 'polypeptide(L)'
;MTSSPRTQSPAQTRAQVVKHDDPLDNTLESPKLRNKQVPARSASQHRQELEKINFHLSEQVKDLKYQLSGKSNEITKLQENSSSRASEYDEKMKKMREIFAQATKNLDGYRASIAAKDLELQRLKDDLDQYQVREQELHSNVETQTRDTEKLTSEVNSQKALYGSQINQLEAKVRQLSTQLQQTRNDYDQYKKRASQLLQKNNNAQTESSRLSELEDTIRQLRFEKSELETENADNARKIELFEHDIHQALERIQNLENDNEALIKVKEDNSAKQIQIHRLQERLSADRVSHEQALKASEEAHEIIVRRLKESIERAKQNKDNNDIKSPEQNNKKDDDEKEAMDRIMELLHDENSQLRKKLAMKEEELSNLLQQQPSTPSPQQPIHQENSSVAILNPSTEEDPSVEIDVYASMSHLLSPFVGGNNSGISDNRIDLEKQVQQLREMLDESEDRVTALRTQEKVLKEEIRKLDSFDRRQNLSIEYLKNVLLKFLQSENKEFMVPVLGKLLSLSPDETDELRKSVMNSP
;
A
#
# COMPACT_ATOMS: atom_id res chain seq x y z
N MET A 1 -0.72 11.44 23.89
CA MET A 1 -0.75 12.86 24.31
C MET A 1 -2.21 13.30 24.35
N THR A 2 -2.62 13.88 25.48
CA THR A 2 -3.79 14.76 25.80
C THR A 2 -4.73 15.13 24.64
N SER A 3 -6.07 15.11 24.69
CA SER A 3 -7.00 15.48 25.78
C SER A 3 -8.48 15.24 25.40
N SER A 4 -9.25 14.68 26.34
CA SER A 4 -10.69 14.84 26.71
C SER A 4 -11.81 15.05 25.68
N PRO A 5 -12.93 14.27 25.77
CA PRO A 5 -14.24 14.67 25.27
C PRO A 5 -15.08 15.38 26.34
N ARG A 6 -15.89 16.32 25.87
CA ARG A 6 -16.64 17.33 26.61
C ARG A 6 -17.99 16.78 27.12
N THR A 7 -18.22 16.91 28.41
CA THR A 7 -19.51 16.76 29.10
C THR A 7 -20.40 17.98 28.85
N GLN A 8 -21.67 17.79 28.49
CA GLN A 8 -22.75 18.75 28.79
C GLN A 8 -24.08 18.03 29.07
N SER A 9 -24.63 18.36 30.23
CA SER A 9 -25.89 17.92 30.82
C SER A 9 -27.13 18.58 30.16
N PRO A 10 -28.36 18.05 30.40
CA PRO A 10 -29.59 18.58 29.84
C PRO A 10 -30.21 19.66 30.74
N ALA A 11 -30.69 20.76 30.14
CA ALA A 11 -31.36 21.85 30.81
C ALA A 11 -32.89 21.85 30.55
N GLN A 12 -33.61 21.81 31.67
CA GLN A 12 -34.75 22.67 32.02
C GLN A 12 -36.10 22.53 31.28
N THR A 13 -36.99 21.84 32.01
CA THR A 13 -38.40 22.13 32.28
C THR A 13 -38.90 23.55 31.96
N ARG A 14 -39.96 23.65 31.14
CA ARG A 14 -40.89 24.78 31.17
C ARG A 14 -42.32 24.31 30.91
N ALA A 15 -43.06 24.05 32.00
CA ALA A 15 -44.50 23.91 31.97
C ALA A 15 -45.13 25.31 32.05
N GLN A 16 -45.88 25.72 31.03
CA GLN A 16 -46.74 26.90 31.08
C GLN A 16 -48.14 26.47 31.50
N VAL A 17 -48.53 26.89 32.70
CA VAL A 17 -49.90 26.84 33.21
C VAL A 17 -50.61 28.09 32.67
N VAL A 18 -51.57 27.91 31.77
CA VAL A 18 -52.49 28.97 31.35
C VAL A 18 -53.67 28.95 32.32
N LYS A 19 -53.70 29.92 33.23
CA LYS A 19 -54.92 30.34 33.94
C LYS A 19 -55.70 31.20 32.95
N HIS A 20 -56.99 30.91 32.76
CA HIS A 20 -57.91 31.82 32.09
C HIS A 20 -59.05 32.14 33.04
N ASP A 21 -59.24 33.44 33.21
CA ASP A 21 -60.06 34.11 34.20
C ASP A 21 -61.57 33.92 34.00
N ASP A 22 -62.27 33.74 35.12
CA ASP A 22 -63.71 33.98 35.28
C ASP A 22 -64.02 35.48 35.19
N PRO A 23 -65.08 35.91 34.49
CA PRO A 23 -65.68 37.22 34.72
C PRO A 23 -66.94 37.08 35.60
N LEU A 24 -66.82 37.61 36.82
CA LEU A 24 -67.92 38.13 37.64
C LEU A 24 -68.62 39.30 36.90
N ASP A 25 -69.95 39.33 36.93
CA ASP A 25 -70.79 40.45 37.42
C ASP A 25 -72.20 40.37 36.78
N ASN A 26 -73.26 40.03 37.51
CA ASN A 26 -73.96 40.86 38.51
C ASN A 26 -74.74 42.02 37.87
N THR A 27 -75.94 41.74 37.34
CA THR A 27 -76.99 42.76 37.10
C THR A 27 -78.37 42.20 37.45
N LEU A 28 -78.76 42.39 38.71
CA LEU A 28 -80.13 42.28 39.20
C LEU A 28 -80.93 43.51 38.73
N GLU A 29 -81.71 43.39 37.65
CA GLU A 29 -82.76 44.36 37.32
C GLU A 29 -84.08 43.95 37.99
N SER A 30 -84.50 44.74 38.97
CA SER A 30 -85.81 44.68 39.61
C SER A 30 -86.80 45.59 38.88
N PRO A 31 -87.95 45.12 38.36
CA PRO A 31 -88.97 46.02 37.86
C PRO A 31 -89.91 46.49 38.98
N LYS A 32 -90.04 47.82 39.04
CA LYS A 32 -90.87 48.62 39.94
C LYS A 32 -92.35 48.22 39.87
N LEU A 33 -92.92 47.78 41.00
CA LEU A 33 -94.37 47.66 41.19
C LEU A 33 -95.00 49.05 41.39
N ARG A 34 -95.71 49.53 40.35
CA ARG A 34 -96.51 50.77 40.38
C ARG A 34 -97.91 50.46 40.89
N ASN A 35 -98.12 50.69 42.18
CA ASN A 35 -99.42 50.60 42.86
C ASN A 35 -100.40 51.61 42.23
N LYS A 36 -101.49 51.13 41.62
CA LYS A 36 -102.55 51.96 41.01
C LYS A 36 -103.86 51.67 41.75
N GLN A 37 -104.40 52.72 42.38
CA GLN A 37 -105.67 52.73 43.12
C GLN A 37 -106.84 52.22 42.27
N VAL A 38 -107.68 51.38 42.88
CA VAL A 38 -108.95 50.88 42.33
C VAL A 38 -110.11 51.66 42.97
N PRO A 39 -111.07 52.20 42.21
CA PRO A 39 -112.29 52.77 42.75
C PRO A 39 -113.36 51.67 42.96
N ALA A 40 -114.16 51.84 44.02
CA ALA A 40 -115.22 50.94 44.43
C ALA A 40 -116.20 50.60 43.29
N ARG A 41 -116.32 49.31 42.97
CA ARG A 41 -117.39 48.71 42.16
C ARG A 41 -117.86 47.39 42.80
N SER A 42 -119.12 47.07 42.57
CA SER A 42 -119.94 46.02 43.18
C SER A 42 -119.31 44.62 43.19
N ALA A 43 -119.40 43.95 44.34
CA ALA A 43 -118.74 42.68 44.72
C ALA A 43 -119.03 41.45 43.83
N SER A 44 -119.92 41.54 42.84
CA SER A 44 -120.28 40.46 41.92
C SER A 44 -119.46 40.45 40.62
N GLN A 45 -119.11 41.61 40.07
CA GLN A 45 -118.36 41.71 38.80
C GLN A 45 -116.84 41.55 39.01
N HIS A 46 -116.33 41.98 40.16
CA HIS A 46 -114.91 41.86 40.50
C HIS A 46 -114.48 40.39 40.63
N ARG A 47 -115.38 39.50 41.09
CA ARG A 47 -115.12 38.06 41.18
C ARG A 47 -114.95 37.40 39.80
N GLN A 48 -115.76 37.77 38.81
CA GLN A 48 -115.65 37.26 37.44
C GLN A 48 -114.41 37.80 36.71
N GLU A 49 -114.04 39.06 36.93
CA GLU A 49 -112.77 39.61 36.43
C GLU A 49 -111.57 38.92 37.08
N LEU A 50 -111.61 38.69 38.40
CA LEU A 50 -110.58 37.93 39.11
C LEU A 50 -110.47 36.49 38.58
N GLU A 51 -111.58 35.81 38.29
CA GLU A 51 -111.56 34.46 37.70
C GLU A 51 -110.93 34.44 36.30
N LYS A 52 -111.24 35.44 35.44
CA LYS A 52 -110.60 35.57 34.12
C LYS A 52 -109.11 35.88 34.21
N ILE A 53 -108.73 36.78 35.11
CA ILE A 53 -107.32 37.12 35.38
C ILE A 53 -106.59 35.88 35.91
N ASN A 54 -107.19 35.13 36.83
CA ASN A 54 -106.60 33.94 37.42
C ASN A 54 -106.49 32.79 36.40
N PHE A 55 -107.45 32.65 35.48
CA PHE A 55 -107.34 31.74 34.35
C PHE A 55 -106.19 32.13 33.41
N HIS A 56 -106.11 33.39 32.98
CA HIS A 56 -105.00 33.87 32.14
C HIS A 56 -103.64 33.72 32.83
N LEU A 57 -103.59 33.98 34.14
CA LEU A 57 -102.37 33.81 34.93
C LEU A 57 -102.00 32.32 35.04
N SER A 58 -102.97 31.43 35.23
CA SER A 58 -102.76 29.98 35.25
C SER A 58 -102.27 29.45 33.89
N GLU A 59 -102.81 29.97 32.79
CA GLU A 59 -102.39 29.63 31.43
C GLU A 59 -100.97 30.15 31.16
N GLN A 60 -100.66 31.39 31.54
CA GLN A 60 -99.31 31.95 31.47
C GLN A 60 -98.31 31.14 32.32
N VAL A 61 -98.68 30.72 33.53
CA VAL A 61 -97.84 29.85 34.37
C VAL A 61 -97.62 28.49 33.70
N LYS A 62 -98.64 27.93 33.05
CA LYS A 62 -98.53 26.67 32.31
C LYS A 62 -97.61 26.79 31.10
N ASP A 63 -97.71 27.87 30.34
CA ASP A 63 -96.84 28.17 29.21
C ASP A 63 -95.40 28.43 29.66
N LEU A 64 -95.20 29.21 30.73
CA LEU A 64 -93.89 29.43 31.33
C LEU A 64 -93.29 28.12 31.86
N LYS A 65 -94.10 27.23 32.46
CA LYS A 65 -93.66 25.89 32.88
C LYS A 65 -93.26 25.03 31.68
N TYR A 66 -94.00 25.09 30.58
CA TYR A 66 -93.65 24.39 29.34
C TYR A 66 -92.36 24.94 28.72
N GLN A 67 -92.20 26.27 28.67
CA GLN A 67 -90.98 26.91 28.21
C GLN A 67 -89.77 26.58 29.09
N LEU A 68 -89.92 26.63 30.42
CA LEU A 68 -88.88 26.20 31.37
C LEU A 68 -88.53 24.74 31.19
N SER A 69 -89.50 23.85 31.01
CA SER A 69 -89.25 22.43 30.73
C SER A 69 -88.54 22.24 29.39
N GLY A 70 -88.94 22.97 28.35
CA GLY A 70 -88.28 22.94 27.04
C GLY A 70 -86.84 23.44 27.10
N LYS A 71 -86.59 24.56 27.78
CA LYS A 71 -85.25 25.12 28.02
C LYS A 71 -84.40 24.22 28.90
N SER A 72 -84.98 23.60 29.92
CA SER A 72 -84.29 22.61 30.75
C SER A 72 -83.86 21.41 29.91
N ASN A 73 -84.72 20.88 29.03
CA ASN A 73 -84.37 19.78 28.13
C ASN A 73 -83.29 20.18 27.11
N GLU A 74 -83.32 21.42 26.61
CA GLU A 74 -82.29 21.97 25.73
C GLU A 74 -80.93 22.07 26.45
N ILE A 75 -80.92 22.56 27.69
CA ILE A 75 -79.72 22.62 28.55
C ILE A 75 -79.18 21.21 28.78
N THR A 76 -80.02 20.22 29.12
CA THR A 76 -79.59 18.83 29.30
C THR A 76 -78.94 18.27 28.02
N LYS A 77 -79.56 18.48 26.85
CA LYS A 77 -78.98 18.04 25.57
C LYS A 77 -77.65 18.71 25.24
N LEU A 78 -77.52 20.00 25.52
CA LEU A 78 -76.26 20.73 25.33
C LEU A 78 -75.19 20.23 26.31
N GLN A 79 -75.56 19.94 27.55
CA GLN A 79 -74.67 19.39 28.56
C GLN A 79 -74.19 17.97 28.18
N GLU A 80 -75.08 17.12 27.69
CA GLU A 80 -74.74 15.79 27.18
C GLU A 80 -73.83 15.88 25.94
N ASN A 81 -74.14 16.74 24.97
CA ASN A 81 -73.31 16.94 23.78
C ASN A 81 -71.92 17.50 24.14
N SER A 82 -71.84 18.46 25.07
CA SER A 82 -70.57 18.98 25.58
C SER A 82 -69.77 17.89 26.29
N SER A 83 -70.42 17.06 27.09
CA SER A 83 -69.77 15.95 27.80
C SER A 83 -69.28 14.86 26.84
N SER A 84 -70.07 14.54 25.80
CA SER A 84 -69.66 13.61 24.74
C SER A 84 -68.43 14.13 23.99
N ARG A 85 -68.43 15.41 23.60
CA ARG A 85 -67.27 16.04 22.96
C ARG A 85 -66.05 16.05 23.87
N ALA A 86 -66.21 16.36 25.16
CA ALA A 86 -65.12 16.31 26.12
C ALA A 86 -64.50 14.89 26.19
N SER A 87 -65.35 13.86 26.28
CA SER A 87 -64.90 12.45 26.25
C SER A 87 -64.17 12.10 24.95
N GLU A 88 -64.66 12.53 23.80
CA GLU A 88 -63.97 12.31 22.51
C GLU A 88 -62.60 13.01 22.43
N TYR A 89 -62.49 14.22 22.97
CA TYR A 89 -61.20 14.92 23.04
C TYR A 89 -60.24 14.22 23.99
N ASP A 90 -60.70 13.74 25.14
CA ASP A 90 -59.89 12.98 26.08
C ASP A 90 -59.38 11.66 25.47
N GLU A 91 -60.23 10.94 24.72
CA GLU A 91 -59.82 9.75 23.98
C GLU A 91 -58.78 10.06 22.89
N LYS A 92 -58.97 11.14 22.13
CA LYS A 92 -57.99 11.60 21.12
C LYS A 92 -56.66 11.95 21.78
N MET A 93 -56.67 12.64 22.91
CA MET A 93 -55.47 12.98 23.67
C MET A 93 -54.80 11.74 24.26
N LYS A 94 -55.57 10.72 24.66
CA LYS A 94 -55.02 9.43 25.08
C LYS A 94 -54.32 8.70 23.93
N LYS A 95 -54.97 8.61 22.76
CA LYS A 95 -54.36 8.02 21.55
C LYS A 95 -53.10 8.76 21.12
N MET A 96 -53.12 10.09 21.15
CA MET A 96 -51.95 10.91 20.82
C MET A 96 -50.79 10.68 21.79
N ARG A 97 -51.06 10.59 23.10
CA ARG A 97 -50.06 10.22 24.11
C ARG A 97 -49.47 8.83 23.87
N GLU A 98 -50.30 7.86 23.48
CA GLU A 98 -49.84 6.51 23.16
C GLU A 98 -48.94 6.48 21.91
N ILE A 99 -49.30 7.20 20.85
CA ILE A 99 -48.47 7.35 19.64
C ILE A 99 -47.13 7.99 19.99
N PHE A 100 -47.11 9.06 20.79
CA PHE A 100 -45.87 9.70 21.21
C PHE A 100 -45.00 8.80 22.09
N ALA A 101 -45.62 8.04 23.00
CA ALA A 101 -44.90 7.06 23.81
C ALA A 101 -44.26 5.96 22.94
N GLN A 102 -45.00 5.45 21.94
CA GLN A 102 -44.49 4.46 21.00
C GLN A 102 -43.38 5.03 20.10
N ALA A 103 -43.54 6.25 19.58
CA ALA A 103 -42.52 6.93 18.79
C ALA A 103 -41.23 7.16 19.61
N THR A 104 -41.36 7.56 20.88
CA THR A 104 -40.23 7.73 21.79
C THR A 104 -39.50 6.41 22.02
N LYS A 105 -40.24 5.32 22.29
CA LYS A 105 -39.67 3.98 22.47
C LYS A 105 -38.92 3.51 21.21
N ASN A 106 -39.49 3.75 20.03
CA ASN A 106 -38.84 3.40 18.77
C ASN A 106 -37.56 4.22 18.55
N LEU A 107 -37.58 5.53 18.84
CA LEU A 107 -36.40 6.40 18.75
C LEU A 107 -35.29 5.94 19.69
N ASP A 108 -35.61 5.57 20.92
CA ASP A 108 -34.62 5.04 21.87
C ASP A 108 -34.06 3.69 21.41
N GLY A 109 -34.89 2.84 20.79
CA GLY A 109 -34.44 1.62 20.13
C GLY A 109 -33.46 1.88 18.99
N TYR A 110 -33.75 2.86 18.13
CA TYR A 110 -32.83 3.25 17.05
C TYR A 110 -31.53 3.85 17.60
N ARG A 111 -31.58 4.66 18.66
CA ARG A 111 -30.38 5.19 19.32
C ARG A 111 -29.51 4.08 19.90
N ALA A 112 -30.11 3.10 20.57
CA ALA A 112 -29.38 1.94 21.08
C ALA A 112 -28.75 1.10 19.95
N SER A 113 -29.46 0.92 18.83
CA SER A 113 -28.95 0.22 17.65
C SER A 113 -27.77 0.96 17.01
N ILE A 114 -27.87 2.28 16.85
CA ILE A 114 -26.78 3.12 16.34
C ILE A 114 -25.55 3.00 17.24
N ALA A 115 -25.72 3.14 18.56
CA ALA A 115 -24.61 3.01 19.51
C ALA A 115 -23.94 1.62 19.46
N ALA A 116 -24.73 0.56 19.29
CA ALA A 116 -24.19 -0.80 19.13
C ALA A 116 -23.39 -0.94 17.83
N LYS A 117 -23.86 -0.35 16.73
CA LYS A 117 -23.16 -0.34 15.45
C LYS A 117 -21.90 0.53 15.46
N ASP A 118 -21.90 1.63 16.18
CA ASP A 118 -20.70 2.46 16.38
C ASP A 118 -19.61 1.70 17.15
N LEU A 119 -19.99 0.91 18.16
CA LEU A 119 -19.05 0.03 18.87
C LEU A 119 -18.51 -1.09 17.98
N GLU A 120 -19.35 -1.67 17.11
CA GLU A 120 -18.91 -2.68 16.14
C GLU A 120 -17.94 -2.08 15.11
N LEU A 121 -18.24 -0.90 14.59
CA LEU A 121 -17.34 -0.16 13.69
C LEU A 121 -16.01 0.18 14.36
N GLN A 122 -16.02 0.54 15.64
CA GLN A 122 -14.78 0.81 16.37
C GLN A 122 -13.94 -0.46 16.51
N ARG A 123 -14.54 -1.59 16.88
CA ARG A 123 -13.82 -2.88 16.97
C ARG A 123 -13.22 -3.29 15.63
N LEU A 124 -14.00 -3.17 14.55
CA LEU A 124 -13.51 -3.49 13.21
C LEU A 124 -12.34 -2.59 12.78
N LYS A 125 -12.33 -1.32 13.19
CA LYS A 125 -11.17 -0.42 12.97
C LYS A 125 -9.96 -0.86 13.78
N ASP A 126 -10.15 -1.17 15.06
CA ASP A 126 -9.06 -1.62 15.93
C ASP A 126 -8.45 -2.96 15.42
N ASP A 127 -9.27 -3.86 14.87
CA ASP A 127 -8.82 -5.11 14.24
C ASP A 127 -8.08 -4.85 12.92
N LEU A 128 -8.58 -3.92 12.08
CA LEU A 128 -7.91 -3.51 10.84
C LEU A 128 -6.50 -2.96 11.11
N ASP A 129 -6.38 -2.09 12.11
CA ASP A 129 -5.11 -1.49 12.50
C ASP A 129 -4.13 -2.57 13.00
N GLN A 130 -4.62 -3.56 13.77
CA GLN A 130 -3.81 -4.70 14.21
C GLN A 130 -3.33 -5.57 13.04
N TYR A 131 -4.20 -5.86 12.07
CA TYR A 131 -3.79 -6.62 10.88
C TYR A 131 -2.76 -5.86 10.04
N GLN A 132 -2.89 -4.53 9.93
CA GLN A 132 -1.95 -3.71 9.20
C GLN A 132 -0.56 -3.69 9.87
N VAL A 133 -0.50 -3.60 11.20
CA VAL A 133 0.78 -3.72 11.94
C VAL A 133 1.40 -5.10 11.74
N ARG A 134 0.60 -6.16 11.85
CA ARG A 134 1.09 -7.53 11.66
C ARG A 134 1.59 -7.78 10.23
N GLU A 135 0.94 -7.19 9.24
CA GLU A 135 1.38 -7.24 7.84
C GLU A 135 2.73 -6.55 7.66
N GLN A 136 2.92 -5.37 8.25
CA GLN A 136 4.20 -4.66 8.22
C GLN A 136 5.33 -5.45 8.91
N GLU A 137 5.05 -6.07 10.06
CA GLU A 137 6.02 -6.95 10.76
C GLU A 137 6.41 -8.15 9.90
N LEU A 138 5.42 -8.83 9.29
CA LEU A 138 5.67 -9.94 8.39
C LEU A 138 6.47 -9.51 7.16
N HIS A 139 6.17 -8.33 6.59
CA HIS A 139 6.91 -7.78 5.46
C HIS A 139 8.38 -7.51 5.82
N SER A 140 8.62 -6.86 6.96
CA SER A 140 9.99 -6.64 7.48
C SER A 140 10.73 -7.96 7.71
N ASN A 141 10.06 -8.97 8.26
CA ASN A 141 10.67 -10.29 8.47
C ASN A 141 11.03 -10.98 7.14
N VAL A 142 10.13 -10.94 6.14
CA VAL A 142 10.42 -11.49 4.81
C VAL A 142 11.62 -10.78 4.18
N GLU A 143 11.68 -9.44 4.24
CA GLU A 143 12.84 -8.71 3.72
C GLU A 143 14.16 -9.11 4.41
N THR A 144 14.14 -9.28 5.74
CA THR A 144 15.35 -9.73 6.45
C THR A 144 15.77 -11.14 6.04
N GLN A 145 14.82 -12.07 5.90
CA GLN A 145 15.09 -13.42 5.42
C GLN A 145 15.62 -13.41 3.99
N THR A 146 15.06 -12.58 3.09
CA THR A 146 15.56 -12.43 1.73
C THR A 146 17.02 -11.97 1.73
N ARG A 147 17.36 -10.93 2.50
CA ARG A 147 18.75 -10.44 2.61
C ARG A 147 19.70 -11.52 3.13
N ASP A 148 19.27 -12.34 4.09
CA ASP A 148 20.11 -13.41 4.63
C ASP A 148 20.26 -14.58 3.66
N THR A 149 19.21 -14.92 2.89
CA THR A 149 19.32 -15.91 1.81
C THR A 149 20.24 -15.44 0.68
N GLU A 150 20.23 -14.15 0.33
CA GLU A 150 21.13 -13.58 -0.66
C GLU A 150 22.59 -13.65 -0.20
N LYS A 151 22.86 -13.31 1.07
CA LYS A 151 24.21 -13.45 1.66
C LYS A 151 24.68 -14.90 1.62
N LEU A 152 23.86 -15.84 2.09
CA LEU A 152 24.22 -17.27 2.09
C LEU A 152 24.43 -17.79 0.68
N THR A 153 23.61 -17.36 -0.28
CA THR A 153 23.78 -17.70 -1.70
C THR A 153 25.10 -17.17 -2.25
N SER A 154 25.47 -15.93 -1.92
CA SER A 154 26.75 -15.34 -2.33
C SER A 154 27.95 -16.07 -1.73
N GLU A 155 27.85 -16.48 -0.47
CA GLU A 155 28.91 -17.22 0.22
C GLU A 155 29.07 -18.64 -0.36
N VAL A 156 27.97 -19.35 -0.61
CA VAL A 156 27.99 -20.67 -1.29
C VAL A 156 28.60 -20.55 -2.69
N ASN A 157 28.24 -19.51 -3.45
CA ASN A 157 28.80 -19.29 -4.79
C ASN A 157 30.30 -18.99 -4.74
N SER A 158 30.77 -18.21 -3.76
CA SER A 158 32.18 -17.93 -3.55
C SER A 158 32.95 -19.21 -3.18
N GLN A 159 32.44 -20.00 -2.24
CA GLN A 159 33.03 -21.29 -1.87
C GLN A 159 33.07 -22.26 -3.05
N LYS A 160 32.00 -22.34 -3.84
CA LYS A 160 31.95 -23.16 -5.06
C LYS A 160 33.01 -22.73 -6.08
N ALA A 161 33.24 -21.42 -6.26
CA ALA A 161 34.28 -20.91 -7.14
C ALA A 161 35.69 -21.27 -6.64
N LEU A 162 35.94 -21.13 -5.33
CA LEU A 162 37.21 -21.51 -4.69
C LEU A 162 37.52 -22.99 -4.85
N TYR A 163 36.59 -23.87 -4.48
CA TYR A 163 36.78 -25.32 -4.62
C TYR A 163 36.85 -25.75 -6.09
N GLY A 164 36.09 -25.11 -6.99
CA GLY A 164 36.19 -25.34 -8.42
C GLY A 164 37.60 -25.03 -8.97
N SER A 165 38.20 -23.91 -8.55
CA SER A 165 39.57 -23.56 -8.89
C SER A 165 40.58 -24.58 -8.36
N GLN A 166 40.43 -25.01 -7.11
CA GLN A 166 41.31 -26.02 -6.49
C GLN A 166 41.23 -27.38 -7.20
N ILE A 167 40.02 -27.82 -7.56
CA ILE A 167 39.81 -29.06 -8.34
C ILE A 167 40.53 -28.95 -9.68
N ASN A 168 40.35 -27.85 -10.42
CA ASN A 168 41.01 -27.64 -11.70
C ASN A 168 42.55 -27.68 -11.58
N GLN A 169 43.11 -27.08 -10.52
CA GLN A 169 44.55 -27.13 -10.26
C GLN A 169 45.05 -28.56 -9.96
N LEU A 170 44.31 -29.32 -9.16
CA LEU A 170 44.64 -30.71 -8.86
C LEU A 170 44.53 -31.59 -10.11
N GLU A 171 43.49 -31.41 -10.93
CA GLU A 171 43.34 -32.10 -12.21
C GLU A 171 44.50 -31.81 -13.17
N ALA A 172 44.92 -30.54 -13.27
CA ALA A 172 46.08 -30.15 -14.07
C ALA A 172 47.37 -30.84 -13.58
N LYS A 173 47.61 -30.90 -12.27
CA LYS A 173 48.75 -31.62 -11.68
C LYS A 173 48.69 -33.12 -11.95
N VAL A 174 47.51 -33.75 -11.85
CA VAL A 174 47.32 -35.17 -12.15
C VAL A 174 47.61 -35.47 -13.62
N ARG A 175 47.15 -34.60 -14.54
CA ARG A 175 47.47 -34.72 -15.98
C ARG A 175 48.98 -34.61 -16.21
N GLN A 176 49.62 -33.61 -15.63
CA GLN A 176 51.07 -33.40 -15.74
C GLN A 176 51.87 -34.61 -15.23
N LEU A 177 51.54 -35.12 -14.04
CA LEU A 177 52.20 -36.29 -13.45
C LEU A 177 51.96 -37.56 -14.29
N SER A 178 50.75 -37.73 -14.84
CA SER A 178 50.45 -38.86 -15.73
C SER A 178 51.29 -38.82 -17.00
N THR A 179 51.47 -37.64 -17.60
CA THR A 179 52.35 -37.45 -18.75
C THR A 179 53.82 -37.76 -18.40
N GLN A 180 54.31 -37.27 -17.26
CA GLN A 180 55.67 -37.57 -16.80
C GLN A 180 55.88 -39.06 -16.52
N LEU A 181 54.89 -39.74 -15.93
CA LEU A 181 54.95 -41.18 -15.67
C LEU A 181 54.98 -41.95 -16.99
N GLN A 182 54.15 -41.56 -17.96
CA GLN A 182 54.16 -42.16 -19.30
C GLN A 182 55.49 -41.95 -20.01
N GLN A 183 56.07 -40.76 -19.92
CA GLN A 183 57.39 -40.47 -20.48
C GLN A 183 58.49 -41.31 -19.83
N THR A 184 58.51 -41.38 -18.50
CA THR A 184 59.47 -42.22 -17.75
C THR A 184 59.32 -43.70 -18.11
N ARG A 185 58.07 -44.16 -18.31
CA ARG A 185 57.80 -45.53 -18.74
C ARG A 185 58.33 -45.80 -20.15
N ASN A 186 58.11 -44.87 -21.08
CA ASN A 186 58.66 -44.94 -22.42
C ASN A 186 60.20 -44.94 -22.40
N ASP A 187 60.82 -44.06 -21.60
CA ASP A 187 62.26 -43.98 -21.44
C ASP A 187 62.85 -45.27 -20.85
N TYR A 188 62.16 -45.85 -19.85
CA TYR A 188 62.53 -47.13 -19.27
C TYR A 188 62.43 -48.27 -20.29
N ASP A 189 61.35 -48.33 -21.07
CA ASP A 189 61.17 -49.34 -22.12
C ASP A 189 62.22 -49.17 -23.24
N GLN A 190 62.57 -47.94 -23.60
CA GLN A 190 63.67 -47.65 -24.52
C GLN A 190 65.01 -48.10 -23.93
N TYR A 191 65.27 -47.81 -22.65
CA TYR A 191 66.47 -48.29 -21.96
C TYR A 191 66.56 -49.81 -21.95
N LYS A 192 65.44 -50.50 -21.66
CA LYS A 192 65.34 -51.96 -21.69
C LYS A 192 65.65 -52.52 -23.07
N LYS A 193 65.10 -51.91 -24.14
CA LYS A 193 65.40 -52.27 -25.53
C LYS A 193 66.88 -52.03 -25.88
N ARG A 194 67.45 -50.87 -25.51
CA ARG A 194 68.87 -50.57 -25.75
C ARG A 194 69.79 -51.54 -25.02
N ALA A 195 69.49 -51.86 -23.76
CA ALA A 195 70.24 -52.83 -22.97
C ALA A 195 70.17 -54.23 -23.59
N SER A 196 68.99 -54.69 -24.03
CA SER A 196 68.86 -56.00 -24.69
C SER A 196 69.57 -56.05 -26.04
N GLN A 197 69.49 -54.96 -26.83
CA GLN A 197 70.20 -54.82 -28.09
C GLN A 197 71.72 -54.79 -27.89
N LEU A 198 72.24 -54.10 -26.87
CA LEU A 198 73.66 -54.12 -26.52
C LEU A 198 74.12 -55.53 -26.14
N LEU A 199 73.32 -56.26 -25.36
CA LEU A 199 73.60 -57.67 -25.05
C LEU A 199 73.61 -58.55 -26.32
N GLN A 200 72.67 -58.35 -27.25
CA GLN A 200 72.63 -59.06 -28.53
C GLN A 200 73.77 -58.67 -29.48
N LYS A 201 74.13 -57.38 -29.55
CA LYS A 201 75.23 -56.87 -30.38
C LYS A 201 76.60 -57.25 -29.82
N ASN A 202 76.74 -57.40 -28.50
CA ASN A 202 77.96 -57.93 -27.89
C ASN A 202 78.14 -59.44 -28.18
N ASN A 203 77.05 -60.17 -28.46
CA ASN A 203 77.10 -61.55 -28.95
C ASN A 203 77.37 -61.66 -30.46
N ASN A 204 77.02 -60.64 -31.25
CA ASN A 204 77.18 -60.65 -32.69
C ASN A 204 77.85 -59.35 -33.14
N ALA A 205 79.18 -59.34 -33.10
CA ALA A 205 80.01 -58.25 -33.61
C ALA A 205 79.96 -58.18 -35.15
N GLN A 206 78.84 -57.72 -35.73
CA GLN A 206 78.74 -57.53 -37.18
C GLN A 206 77.54 -56.68 -37.66
N THR A 207 77.26 -55.47 -37.14
CA THR A 207 76.11 -54.67 -37.66
C THR A 207 76.25 -53.14 -37.52
N GLU A 208 77.21 -52.53 -38.23
CA GLU A 208 77.23 -51.07 -38.41
C GLU A 208 76.22 -50.60 -39.50
N SER A 209 75.96 -51.44 -40.52
CA SER A 209 75.04 -51.09 -41.63
C SER A 209 73.56 -51.09 -41.24
N SER A 210 73.12 -52.04 -40.40
CA SER A 210 71.73 -52.11 -39.93
C SER A 210 71.35 -50.94 -39.00
N ARG A 211 72.33 -50.44 -38.23
CA ARG A 211 72.14 -49.31 -37.31
C ARG A 211 71.91 -47.99 -38.05
N LEU A 212 72.55 -47.81 -39.21
CA LEU A 212 72.35 -46.65 -40.07
C LEU A 212 70.92 -46.61 -40.64
N SER A 213 70.39 -47.76 -41.10
CA SER A 213 69.01 -47.85 -41.59
C SER A 213 67.97 -47.55 -40.50
N GLU A 214 68.15 -48.08 -39.28
CA GLU A 214 67.25 -47.81 -38.15
C GLU A 214 67.26 -46.31 -37.75
N LEU A 215 68.42 -45.67 -37.78
CA LEU A 215 68.55 -44.23 -37.52
C LEU A 215 67.84 -43.41 -38.61
N GLU A 216 67.94 -43.79 -39.88
CA GLU A 216 67.22 -43.13 -40.96
C GLU A 216 65.70 -43.24 -40.81
N ASP A 217 65.18 -44.40 -40.40
CA ASP A 217 63.75 -44.60 -40.16
C ASP A 217 63.24 -43.78 -38.96
N THR A 218 64.02 -43.71 -37.87
CA THR A 218 63.65 -42.85 -36.73
C THR A 218 63.64 -41.37 -37.09
N ILE A 219 64.57 -40.91 -37.93
CA ILE A 219 64.58 -39.53 -38.42
C ILE A 219 63.34 -39.25 -39.28
N ARG A 220 62.91 -40.21 -40.12
CA ARG A 220 61.67 -40.06 -40.89
C ARG A 220 60.44 -39.99 -39.99
N GLN A 221 60.37 -40.83 -38.96
CA GLN A 221 59.24 -40.83 -38.02
C GLN A 221 59.17 -39.54 -37.22
N LEU A 222 60.30 -39.04 -36.71
CA LEU A 222 60.36 -37.77 -35.99
C LEU A 222 60.02 -36.57 -36.89
N ARG A 223 60.36 -36.63 -38.18
CA ARG A 223 59.93 -35.60 -39.16
C ARG A 223 58.43 -35.62 -39.39
N PHE A 224 57.81 -36.79 -39.43
CA PHE A 224 56.37 -36.93 -39.56
C PHE A 224 55.64 -36.41 -38.32
N GLU A 225 56.07 -36.82 -37.13
CA GLU A 225 55.52 -36.34 -35.85
C GLU A 225 55.68 -34.83 -35.69
N LYS A 226 56.84 -34.28 -36.07
CA LYS A 226 57.06 -32.83 -36.12
C LYS A 226 56.05 -32.14 -37.05
N SER A 227 55.80 -32.70 -38.23
CA SER A 227 54.83 -32.13 -39.18
C SER A 227 53.40 -32.18 -38.62
N GLU A 228 53.00 -33.25 -37.93
CA GLU A 228 51.68 -33.33 -37.30
C GLU A 228 51.53 -32.29 -36.17
N LEU A 229 52.53 -32.16 -35.31
CA LEU A 229 52.53 -31.16 -34.24
C LEU A 229 52.50 -29.73 -34.79
N GLU A 230 53.19 -29.45 -35.91
CA GLU A 230 53.12 -28.14 -36.57
C GLU A 230 51.71 -27.85 -37.11
N THR A 231 51.02 -28.85 -37.67
CA THR A 231 49.63 -28.69 -38.12
C THR A 231 48.66 -28.50 -36.95
N GLU A 232 48.81 -29.26 -35.87
CA GLU A 232 47.98 -29.11 -34.66
C GLU A 232 48.20 -27.74 -34.02
N ASN A 233 49.44 -27.27 -33.96
CA ASN A 233 49.76 -25.94 -33.44
C ASN A 233 49.14 -24.83 -34.31
N ALA A 234 49.13 -24.98 -35.63
CA ALA A 234 48.48 -24.05 -36.54
C ALA A 234 46.95 -24.02 -36.34
N ASP A 235 46.32 -25.17 -36.13
CA ASP A 235 44.88 -25.25 -35.84
C ASP A 235 44.52 -24.69 -34.46
N ASN A 236 45.38 -24.91 -33.45
CA ASN A 236 45.21 -24.31 -32.14
C ASN A 236 45.39 -22.78 -32.18
N ALA A 237 46.33 -22.26 -32.96
CA ALA A 237 46.47 -20.82 -33.19
C ALA A 237 45.21 -20.21 -33.80
N ARG A 238 44.61 -20.85 -34.81
CA ARG A 238 43.33 -20.41 -35.39
C ARG A 238 42.17 -20.43 -34.40
N LYS A 239 42.12 -21.44 -33.51
CA LYS A 239 41.09 -21.48 -32.45
C LYS A 239 41.27 -20.35 -31.44
N ILE A 240 42.52 -20.01 -31.09
CA ILE A 240 42.82 -18.88 -30.21
C ILE A 240 42.36 -17.58 -30.87
N GLU A 241 42.70 -17.35 -32.14
CA GLU A 241 42.25 -16.17 -32.89
C GLU A 241 40.71 -16.05 -32.93
N LEU A 242 40.00 -17.17 -33.09
CA LEU A 242 38.53 -17.18 -33.06
C LEU A 242 37.98 -16.81 -31.67
N PHE A 243 38.56 -17.36 -30.59
CA PHE A 243 38.15 -17.01 -29.23
C PHE A 243 38.48 -15.56 -28.87
N GLU A 244 39.63 -15.04 -29.32
CA GLU A 244 39.98 -13.63 -29.17
C GLU A 244 38.95 -12.73 -29.87
N HIS A 245 38.54 -13.10 -31.10
CA HIS A 245 37.50 -12.38 -31.81
C HIS A 245 36.15 -12.38 -31.06
N ASP A 246 35.72 -13.54 -30.57
CA ASP A 246 34.48 -13.68 -29.80
C ASP A 246 34.54 -12.89 -28.47
N ILE A 247 35.68 -12.89 -27.78
CA ILE A 247 35.91 -12.10 -26.58
C ILE A 247 35.84 -10.60 -26.90
N HIS A 248 36.49 -10.15 -27.97
CA HIS A 248 36.42 -8.75 -28.38
C HIS A 248 34.99 -8.30 -28.71
N GLN A 249 34.22 -9.14 -29.42
CA GLN A 249 32.82 -8.85 -29.73
C GLN A 249 31.95 -8.81 -28.45
N ALA A 250 32.20 -9.71 -27.49
CA ALA A 250 31.51 -9.71 -26.21
C ALA A 250 31.82 -8.45 -25.39
N LEU A 251 33.09 -8.02 -25.37
CA LEU A 251 33.51 -6.79 -24.69
C LEU A 251 32.87 -5.54 -25.31
N GLU A 252 32.83 -5.45 -26.64
CA GLU A 252 32.15 -4.35 -27.34
C GLU A 252 30.65 -4.32 -27.00
N ARG A 253 30.01 -5.49 -26.93
CA ARG A 253 28.60 -5.59 -26.51
C ARG A 253 28.39 -5.15 -25.07
N ILE A 254 29.28 -5.52 -24.15
CA ILE A 254 29.22 -5.07 -22.75
C ILE A 254 29.35 -3.55 -22.69
N GLN A 255 30.32 -2.97 -23.40
CA GLN A 255 30.52 -1.53 -23.44
C GLN A 255 29.28 -0.78 -23.99
N ASN A 256 28.64 -1.31 -25.03
CA ASN A 256 27.40 -0.74 -25.56
C ASN A 256 26.26 -0.79 -24.52
N LEU A 257 26.11 -1.90 -23.81
CA LEU A 257 25.11 -2.03 -22.74
C LEU A 257 25.39 -1.12 -21.54
N GLU A 258 26.66 -0.89 -21.20
CA GLU A 258 27.06 0.06 -20.16
C GLU A 258 26.69 1.49 -20.55
N ASN A 259 26.94 1.89 -21.80
CA ASN A 259 26.55 3.20 -22.33
C ASN A 259 25.03 3.39 -22.33
N ASP A 260 24.27 2.37 -22.74
CA ASP A 260 22.80 2.39 -22.71
C ASP A 260 22.27 2.51 -21.27
N ASN A 261 22.91 1.82 -20.32
CA ASN A 261 22.56 1.90 -18.91
C ASN A 261 22.85 3.30 -18.32
N GLU A 262 23.98 3.91 -18.69
CA GLU A 262 24.29 5.29 -18.28
C GLU A 262 23.25 6.29 -18.85
N ALA A 263 22.85 6.13 -20.11
CA ALA A 263 21.79 6.94 -20.71
C ALA A 263 20.45 6.74 -19.98
N LEU A 264 20.10 5.51 -19.60
CA LEU A 264 18.89 5.21 -18.85
C LEU A 264 18.91 5.83 -17.45
N ILE A 265 20.06 5.82 -16.77
CA ILE A 265 20.23 6.48 -15.47
C ILE A 265 19.97 7.98 -15.59
N LYS A 266 20.54 8.66 -16.60
CA LYS A 266 20.30 10.09 -16.86
C LYS A 266 18.81 10.38 -17.09
N VAL A 267 18.13 9.55 -17.89
CA VAL A 267 16.68 9.70 -18.13
C VAL A 267 15.87 9.50 -16.84
N LYS A 268 16.27 8.55 -15.99
CA LYS A 268 15.61 8.31 -14.69
C LYS A 268 15.77 9.48 -13.74
N GLU A 269 16.97 10.08 -13.68
CA GLU A 269 17.24 11.28 -12.91
C GLU A 269 16.41 12.47 -13.39
N ASP A 270 16.37 12.71 -14.71
CA ASP A 270 15.53 13.75 -15.32
C ASP A 270 14.04 13.54 -15.02
N ASN A 271 13.56 12.30 -15.07
CA ASN A 271 12.16 11.98 -14.77
C ASN A 271 11.84 12.22 -13.28
N SER A 272 12.76 11.84 -12.38
CA SER A 272 12.65 12.15 -10.95
C SER A 272 12.60 13.66 -10.69
N ALA A 273 13.47 14.44 -11.35
CA ALA A 273 13.49 15.89 -11.26
C ALA A 273 12.17 16.52 -11.74
N LYS A 274 11.64 16.05 -12.88
CA LYS A 274 10.32 16.46 -13.39
C LYS A 274 9.19 16.08 -12.45
N GLN A 275 9.25 14.92 -11.81
CA GLN A 275 8.23 14.48 -10.85
C GLN A 275 8.22 15.35 -9.59
N ILE A 276 9.40 15.75 -9.08
CA ILE A 276 9.53 16.74 -8.01
C ILE A 276 8.94 18.09 -8.44
N GLN A 277 9.18 18.53 -9.68
CA GLN A 277 8.61 19.77 -10.21
C GLN A 277 7.07 19.71 -10.29
N ILE A 278 6.51 18.59 -10.77
CA ILE A 278 5.06 18.36 -10.81
C ILE A 278 4.47 18.44 -9.40
N HIS A 279 5.10 17.80 -8.42
CA HIS A 279 4.65 17.85 -7.02
C HIS A 279 4.63 19.29 -6.48
N ARG A 280 5.70 20.06 -6.70
CA ARG A 280 5.76 21.47 -6.30
C ARG A 280 4.67 22.32 -6.96
N LEU A 281 4.38 22.08 -8.25
CA LEU A 281 3.30 22.77 -8.95
C LEU A 281 1.92 22.39 -8.41
N GLN A 282 1.71 21.13 -8.04
CA GLN A 282 0.48 20.66 -7.41
C GLN A 282 0.27 21.29 -6.02
N GLU A 283 1.32 21.37 -5.20
CA GLU A 283 1.29 22.07 -3.91
C GLU A 283 0.99 23.56 -4.07
N ARG A 284 1.58 24.22 -5.07
CA ARG A 284 1.28 25.62 -5.36
C ARG A 284 -0.17 25.81 -5.81
N LEU A 285 -0.67 24.96 -6.70
CA LEU A 285 -2.07 25.01 -7.15
C LEU A 285 -3.06 24.74 -6.00
N SER A 286 -2.73 23.85 -5.06
CA SER A 286 -3.58 23.60 -3.89
C SER A 286 -3.58 24.79 -2.94
N ALA A 287 -2.42 25.40 -2.70
CA ALA A 287 -2.31 26.63 -1.91
C ALA A 287 -3.10 27.80 -2.54
N ASP A 288 -2.95 27.99 -3.86
CA ASP A 288 -3.69 29.03 -4.59
C ASP A 288 -5.20 28.77 -4.55
N ARG A 289 -5.66 27.52 -4.69
CA ARG A 289 -7.08 27.16 -4.53
C ARG A 289 -7.61 27.51 -3.14
N VAL A 290 -6.88 27.18 -2.08
CA VAL A 290 -7.26 27.52 -0.71
C VAL A 290 -7.29 29.03 -0.52
N SER A 291 -6.30 29.77 -1.03
CA SER A 291 -6.28 31.23 -0.98
C SER A 291 -7.47 31.85 -1.72
N HIS A 292 -7.83 31.32 -2.89
CA HIS A 292 -9.00 31.77 -3.65
C HIS A 292 -10.31 31.47 -2.94
N GLU A 293 -10.45 30.28 -2.33
CA GLU A 293 -11.64 29.93 -1.54
C GLU A 293 -11.80 30.86 -0.32
N GLN A 294 -10.69 31.16 0.37
CA GLN A 294 -10.69 32.13 1.48
C GLN A 294 -11.07 33.53 1.02
N ALA A 295 -10.53 33.99 -0.12
CA ALA A 295 -10.87 35.28 -0.69
C ALA A 295 -12.35 35.36 -1.12
N LEU A 296 -12.91 34.26 -1.65
CA LEU A 296 -14.32 34.17 -2.00
C LEU A 296 -15.21 34.26 -0.76
N LYS A 297 -14.90 33.50 0.30
CA LYS A 297 -15.61 33.57 1.59
C LYS A 297 -15.57 34.97 2.20
N ALA A 298 -14.40 35.61 2.21
CA ALA A 298 -14.27 36.98 2.71
C ALA A 298 -15.12 37.98 1.89
N SER A 299 -15.20 37.79 0.57
CA SER A 299 -16.06 38.59 -0.31
C SER A 299 -17.56 38.35 -0.04
N GLU A 300 -17.97 37.10 0.13
CA GLU A 300 -19.34 36.72 0.47
C GLU A 300 -19.76 37.32 1.83
N GLU A 301 -18.90 37.25 2.85
CA GLU A 301 -19.13 37.86 4.16
C GLU A 301 -19.26 39.39 4.05
N ALA A 302 -18.39 40.04 3.26
CA ALA A 302 -18.47 41.47 3.02
C ALA A 302 -19.79 41.87 2.32
N HIS A 303 -20.22 41.10 1.33
CA HIS A 303 -21.51 41.29 0.67
C HIS A 303 -22.68 41.08 1.62
N GLU A 304 -22.63 40.05 2.48
CA GLU A 304 -23.67 39.80 3.48
C GLU A 304 -23.81 40.99 4.45
N ILE A 305 -22.68 41.58 4.89
CA ILE A 305 -22.66 42.79 5.72
C ILE A 305 -23.31 43.97 4.98
N ILE A 306 -22.99 44.18 3.70
CA ILE A 306 -23.58 45.26 2.89
C ILE A 306 -25.08 45.06 2.74
N VAL A 307 -25.52 43.85 2.41
CA VAL A 307 -26.96 43.51 2.28
C VAL A 307 -27.69 43.75 3.60
N ARG A 308 -27.09 43.36 4.73
CA ARG A 308 -27.65 43.61 6.07
C ARG A 308 -27.80 45.11 6.34
N ARG A 309 -26.76 45.91 6.05
CA ARG A 309 -26.80 47.38 6.19
C ARG A 309 -27.86 48.02 5.30
N LEU A 310 -28.00 47.56 4.05
CA LEU A 310 -29.03 48.05 3.13
C LEU A 310 -30.44 47.73 3.63
N LYS A 311 -30.67 46.50 4.14
CA LYS A 311 -31.95 46.12 4.76
C LYS A 311 -32.28 47.01 5.94
N GLU A 312 -31.34 47.23 6.85
CA GLU A 312 -31.51 48.15 7.99
C GLU A 312 -31.83 49.58 7.54
N SER A 313 -31.16 50.07 6.50
CA SER A 313 -31.42 51.40 5.93
C SER A 313 -32.82 51.51 5.31
N ILE A 314 -33.28 50.49 4.59
CA ILE A 314 -34.64 50.44 4.03
C ILE A 314 -35.68 50.42 5.16
N GLU A 315 -35.42 49.69 6.23
CA GLU A 315 -36.32 49.59 7.38
C GLU A 315 -36.42 50.91 8.15
N ARG A 316 -35.30 51.62 8.34
CA ARG A 316 -35.29 53.01 8.85
C ARG A 316 -36.03 53.97 7.92
N ALA A 317 -35.88 53.85 6.61
CA ALA A 317 -36.58 54.69 5.65
C ALA A 317 -38.10 54.44 5.67
N LYS A 318 -38.56 53.19 5.89
CA LYS A 318 -39.97 52.86 6.09
C LYS A 318 -40.52 53.45 7.39
N GLN A 319 -39.79 53.32 8.50
CA GLN A 319 -40.17 53.94 9.78
C GLN A 319 -40.26 55.48 9.70
N ASN A 320 -39.40 56.12 8.91
CA ASN A 320 -39.48 57.56 8.65
C ASN A 320 -40.64 57.95 7.73
N LYS A 321 -41.15 57.02 6.90
CA LYS A 321 -42.31 57.25 6.02
C LYS A 321 -43.63 57.19 6.79
N ASP A 322 -43.70 56.34 7.83
CA ASP A 322 -44.87 56.24 8.71
C ASP A 322 -44.98 57.40 9.72
N ASN A 323 -43.94 58.23 9.87
CA ASN A 323 -43.91 59.41 10.76
C ASN A 323 -44.07 60.76 10.04
N ASN A 324 -44.22 60.78 8.71
CA ASN A 324 -44.37 62.01 7.91
C ASN A 324 -45.53 61.88 6.92
N ASP A 325 -46.73 61.65 7.46
CA ASP A 325 -47.94 62.18 6.86
C ASP A 325 -48.15 63.59 7.43
N ILE A 326 -48.40 64.56 6.55
CA ILE A 326 -48.66 66.00 6.80
C ILE A 326 -47.43 66.92 6.68
N LYS A 327 -47.03 67.25 5.43
CA LYS A 327 -47.03 68.65 4.89
C LYS A 327 -46.37 68.82 3.51
N SER A 328 -47.12 69.53 2.66
CA SER A 328 -46.69 70.49 1.61
C SER A 328 -46.07 69.99 0.29
N PRO A 329 -46.66 70.33 -0.87
CA PRO A 329 -46.09 70.13 -2.19
C PRO A 329 -45.34 71.40 -2.64
N GLU A 330 -44.06 71.56 -2.27
CA GLU A 330 -43.23 72.65 -2.83
C GLU A 330 -41.71 72.39 -2.80
N GLN A 331 -41.29 71.11 -2.83
CA GLN A 331 -39.85 70.73 -2.82
C GLN A 331 -39.45 69.71 -3.90
N ASN A 332 -40.18 69.65 -5.02
CA ASN A 332 -39.84 68.73 -6.12
C ASN A 332 -38.61 69.15 -6.95
N ASN A 333 -38.16 70.41 -6.90
CA ASN A 333 -37.03 70.85 -7.75
C ASN A 333 -35.65 70.70 -7.10
N LYS A 334 -35.54 70.48 -5.78
CA LYS A 334 -34.24 70.17 -5.12
C LYS A 334 -33.93 68.68 -5.06
N LYS A 335 -34.98 67.84 -5.05
CA LYS A 335 -34.81 66.38 -5.11
C LYS A 335 -34.21 65.94 -6.44
N ASP A 336 -34.61 66.55 -7.55
CA ASP A 336 -34.07 66.21 -8.87
C ASP A 336 -32.59 66.59 -8.99
N ASP A 337 -32.16 67.71 -8.38
CA ASP A 337 -30.73 68.10 -8.36
C ASP A 337 -29.90 67.18 -7.44
N ASP A 338 -30.41 66.83 -6.25
CA ASP A 338 -29.75 65.90 -5.33
C ASP A 338 -29.69 64.47 -5.91
N GLU A 339 -30.75 64.03 -6.63
CA GLU A 339 -30.79 62.74 -7.34
C GLU A 339 -29.84 62.73 -8.53
N LYS A 340 -29.72 63.85 -9.27
CA LYS A 340 -28.77 63.98 -10.37
C LYS A 340 -27.33 64.00 -9.88
N GLU A 341 -27.03 64.68 -8.77
CA GLU A 341 -25.71 64.67 -8.16
C GLU A 341 -25.37 63.29 -7.57
N ALA A 342 -26.34 62.59 -6.99
CA ALA A 342 -26.17 61.20 -6.57
C ALA A 342 -25.91 60.26 -7.76
N MET A 343 -26.60 60.48 -8.89
CA MET A 343 -26.42 59.70 -10.11
C MET A 343 -25.07 59.95 -10.78
N ASP A 344 -24.59 61.20 -10.77
CA ASP A 344 -23.25 61.55 -11.23
C ASP A 344 -22.16 60.91 -10.35
N ARG A 345 -22.33 60.90 -9.02
CA ARG A 345 -21.41 60.19 -8.10
C ARG A 345 -21.42 58.68 -8.31
N ILE A 346 -22.57 58.09 -8.62
CA ILE A 346 -22.66 56.65 -8.94
C ILE A 346 -21.98 56.38 -10.29
N MET A 347 -22.16 57.25 -11.29
CA MET A 347 -21.45 57.11 -12.57
C MET A 347 -19.94 57.25 -12.40
N GLU A 348 -19.46 58.17 -11.58
CA GLU A 348 -18.03 58.34 -11.28
C GLU A 348 -17.46 57.09 -10.59
N LEU A 349 -18.15 56.55 -9.57
CA LEU A 349 -17.76 55.30 -8.91
C LEU A 349 -17.73 54.11 -9.88
N LEU A 350 -18.72 53.98 -10.75
CA LEU A 350 -18.75 52.93 -11.77
C LEU A 350 -17.66 53.10 -12.84
N HIS A 351 -17.26 54.34 -13.12
CA HIS A 351 -16.17 54.64 -14.05
C HIS A 351 -14.82 54.27 -13.44
N ASP A 352 -14.61 54.63 -12.16
CA ASP A 352 -13.42 54.27 -11.40
C ASP A 352 -13.32 52.75 -11.21
N GLU A 353 -14.42 52.07 -10.90
CA GLU A 353 -14.43 50.61 -10.76
C GLU A 353 -14.15 49.91 -12.11
N ASN A 354 -14.73 50.40 -13.21
CA ASN A 354 -14.40 49.89 -14.55
C ASN A 354 -12.94 50.16 -14.93
N SER A 355 -12.39 51.31 -14.56
CA SER A 355 -10.98 51.65 -14.78
C SER A 355 -10.06 50.69 -14.00
N GLN A 356 -10.39 50.41 -12.74
CA GLN A 356 -9.67 49.44 -11.92
C GLN A 356 -9.76 48.02 -12.47
N LEU A 357 -10.94 47.60 -12.95
CA LEU A 357 -11.13 46.28 -13.58
C LEU A 357 -10.31 46.15 -14.86
N ARG A 358 -10.31 47.19 -15.73
CA ARG A 358 -9.46 47.21 -16.94
C ARG A 358 -7.98 47.11 -16.60
N LYS A 359 -7.52 47.80 -15.55
CA LYS A 359 -6.13 47.72 -15.09
C LYS A 359 -5.77 46.32 -14.57
N LYS A 360 -6.65 45.69 -13.79
CA LYS A 360 -6.45 44.30 -13.32
C LYS A 360 -6.44 43.30 -14.47
N LEU A 361 -7.30 43.50 -15.47
CA LEU A 361 -7.39 42.63 -16.65
C LEU A 361 -6.10 42.73 -17.48
N ALA A 362 -5.59 43.94 -17.71
CA ALA A 362 -4.31 44.17 -18.39
C ALA A 362 -3.14 43.50 -17.66
N MET A 363 -3.06 43.60 -16.32
CA MET A 363 -2.02 42.92 -15.54
C MET A 363 -2.09 41.40 -15.65
N LYS A 364 -3.31 40.83 -15.69
CA LYS A 364 -3.48 39.37 -15.86
C LYS A 364 -3.16 38.91 -17.28
N GLU A 365 -3.40 39.74 -18.28
CA GLU A 365 -3.06 39.47 -19.69
C GLU A 365 -1.54 39.51 -19.92
N GLU A 366 -0.83 40.38 -19.21
CA GLU A 366 0.64 40.41 -19.17
C GLU A 366 1.22 39.18 -18.44
N GLU A 367 0.62 38.77 -17.33
CA GLU A 367 1.00 37.55 -16.60
C GLU A 367 0.81 36.29 -17.45
N LEU A 368 -0.30 36.20 -18.19
CA LEU A 368 -0.56 35.11 -19.15
C LEU A 368 0.45 35.10 -20.31
N SER A 369 0.79 36.28 -20.83
CA SER A 369 1.80 36.41 -21.90
C SER A 369 3.18 35.94 -21.45
N ASN A 370 3.56 36.27 -20.21
CA ASN A 370 4.82 35.80 -19.61
C ASN A 370 4.84 34.28 -19.38
N LEU A 371 3.70 33.68 -19.00
CA LEU A 371 3.56 32.22 -18.86
C LEU A 371 3.65 31.50 -20.21
N LEU A 372 3.11 32.08 -21.28
CA LEU A 372 3.21 31.52 -22.63
C LEU A 372 4.66 31.56 -23.16
N GLN A 373 5.43 32.59 -22.81
CA GLN A 373 6.81 32.75 -23.25
C GLN A 373 7.80 31.86 -22.47
N GLN A 374 7.40 31.31 -21.31
CA GLN A 374 8.21 30.38 -20.51
C GLN A 374 8.02 28.89 -20.87
N GLN A 375 7.24 28.56 -21.91
CA GLN A 375 7.26 27.18 -22.44
C GLN A 375 8.45 26.97 -23.40
N PRO A 376 9.40 26.07 -23.07
CA PRO A 376 10.42 25.65 -24.04
C PRO A 376 9.76 24.77 -25.12
N SER A 377 10.05 25.10 -26.37
CA SER A 377 9.64 24.35 -27.55
C SER A 377 10.16 22.90 -27.46
N THR A 378 9.27 21.93 -27.49
CA THR A 378 9.61 20.50 -27.64
C THR A 378 10.06 20.22 -29.08
N PRO A 379 11.21 19.58 -29.32
CA PRO A 379 11.59 19.13 -30.66
C PRO A 379 10.88 17.81 -31.02
N SER A 380 10.38 17.76 -32.25
CA SER A 380 9.77 16.59 -32.90
C SER A 380 10.79 15.49 -33.23
N PRO A 381 10.35 14.21 -33.34
CA PRO A 381 11.21 13.08 -33.67
C PRO A 381 11.35 12.89 -35.19
N GLN A 382 12.59 12.78 -35.69
CA GLN A 382 12.91 12.20 -36.99
C GLN A 382 14.16 11.32 -36.88
N GLN A 383 14.02 10.04 -37.24
CA GLN A 383 15.06 9.17 -37.80
C GLN A 383 15.05 9.32 -39.34
N PRO A 384 15.89 8.60 -40.12
CA PRO A 384 17.33 8.26 -40.03
C PRO A 384 18.08 8.73 -41.31
N ILE A 385 19.41 8.57 -41.44
CA ILE A 385 20.16 8.26 -42.70
C ILE A 385 21.67 8.05 -42.41
N HIS A 386 22.24 7.13 -43.19
CA HIS A 386 23.62 6.61 -43.28
C HIS A 386 24.70 7.57 -43.86
N GLN A 387 25.94 7.05 -43.86
CA GLN A 387 27.12 7.33 -44.73
C GLN A 387 28.04 8.48 -44.29
N GLU A 388 29.37 8.50 -44.48
CA GLU A 388 30.43 7.55 -44.86
C GLU A 388 31.77 8.31 -44.68
N ASN A 389 32.86 7.59 -44.40
CA ASN A 389 34.24 7.81 -44.87
C ASN A 389 35.15 9.02 -44.47
N SER A 390 36.38 8.63 -44.07
CA SER A 390 37.72 9.23 -44.31
C SER A 390 38.12 10.54 -43.56
N SER A 391 39.35 10.78 -43.07
CA SER A 391 40.67 10.14 -43.21
C SER A 391 41.70 10.74 -42.23
N VAL A 392 42.65 9.89 -41.78
CA VAL A 392 44.13 10.08 -41.68
C VAL A 392 44.70 11.37 -41.06
N ALA A 393 45.45 11.21 -39.95
CA ALA A 393 46.69 11.96 -39.72
C ALA A 393 47.67 11.16 -38.81
N ILE A 394 48.61 10.53 -39.51
CA ILE A 394 49.96 10.09 -39.14
C ILE A 394 50.68 11.17 -38.32
N LEU A 395 51.36 10.79 -37.21
CA LEU A 395 52.60 11.42 -36.73
C LEU A 395 53.34 10.47 -35.75
N ASN A 396 54.44 9.90 -36.25
CA ASN A 396 55.64 9.40 -35.55
C ASN A 396 56.83 10.14 -36.22
N PRO A 397 58.10 10.18 -35.74
CA PRO A 397 58.78 9.31 -34.76
C PRO A 397 59.64 10.09 -33.72
N SER A 398 60.24 9.48 -32.70
CA SER A 398 61.68 9.09 -32.63
C SER A 398 61.93 8.45 -31.24
N THR A 399 62.42 7.20 -31.12
CA THR A 399 63.82 6.72 -31.01
C THR A 399 64.52 7.00 -29.67
N GLU A 400 65.24 5.98 -29.18
CA GLU A 400 66.18 5.92 -28.04
C GLU A 400 65.51 5.68 -26.67
N GLU A 401 65.89 4.75 -25.80
CA GLU A 401 67.04 3.85 -25.70
C GLU A 401 66.66 2.71 -24.72
N ASP A 402 67.25 1.53 -24.95
CA ASP A 402 67.27 0.38 -24.04
C ASP A 402 68.03 0.76 -22.76
N PRO A 403 67.61 0.31 -21.57
CA PRO A 403 68.44 -0.74 -20.98
C PRO A 403 67.64 -1.85 -20.30
N SER A 404 68.06 -3.07 -20.61
CA SER A 404 67.91 -4.31 -19.84
C SER A 404 67.86 -4.09 -18.32
N VAL A 405 66.66 -4.26 -17.75
CA VAL A 405 66.51 -4.57 -16.32
C VAL A 405 66.63 -6.08 -16.17
N GLU A 406 67.86 -6.53 -15.91
CA GLU A 406 68.13 -7.85 -15.36
C GLU A 406 67.43 -7.91 -13.98
N ILE A 407 66.30 -8.61 -13.92
CA ILE A 407 65.59 -8.87 -12.65
C ILE A 407 66.50 -9.78 -11.84
N ASP A 408 67.20 -9.20 -10.85
CA ASP A 408 68.04 -9.93 -9.91
C ASP A 408 67.15 -10.81 -9.01
N VAL A 409 66.99 -12.05 -9.43
CA VAL A 409 66.26 -13.12 -8.73
C VAL A 409 66.85 -13.36 -7.33
N TYR A 410 68.13 -13.03 -7.11
CA TYR A 410 68.79 -13.18 -5.80
C TYR A 410 68.43 -12.04 -4.82
N ALA A 411 68.19 -10.82 -5.31
CA ALA A 411 67.71 -9.72 -4.46
C ALA A 411 66.31 -10.00 -3.91
N SER A 412 65.41 -10.60 -4.71
CA SER A 412 64.05 -10.98 -4.27
C SER A 412 64.03 -12.21 -3.34
N MET A 413 65.00 -13.12 -3.47
CA MET A 413 65.15 -14.24 -2.53
C MET A 413 65.78 -13.82 -1.19
N SER A 414 66.58 -12.75 -1.15
CA SER A 414 67.19 -12.25 0.09
C SER A 414 66.16 -11.73 1.12
N HIS A 415 65.04 -11.18 0.64
CA HIS A 415 63.95 -10.71 1.51
C HIS A 415 63.12 -11.85 2.15
N LEU A 416 63.10 -13.03 1.54
CA LEU A 416 62.40 -14.22 2.05
C LEU A 416 63.20 -15.00 3.10
N LEU A 417 64.50 -14.76 3.22
CA LEU A 417 65.38 -15.43 4.18
C LEU A 417 65.78 -14.55 5.37
N SER A 418 65.41 -13.27 5.35
CA SER A 418 65.71 -12.29 6.41
C SER A 418 65.14 -12.62 7.81
N PRO A 419 64.05 -13.41 8.00
CA PRO A 419 63.60 -13.76 9.35
C PRO A 419 64.37 -14.92 10.00
N PHE A 420 65.17 -15.68 9.25
CA PHE A 420 65.70 -16.97 9.72
C PHE A 420 67.19 -17.01 10.06
N VAL A 421 67.99 -15.96 9.79
CA VAL A 421 69.47 -16.05 9.88
C VAL A 421 70.14 -14.99 10.78
N GLY A 422 69.39 -14.15 11.50
CA GLY A 422 69.97 -13.16 12.44
C GLY A 422 69.79 -13.54 13.91
N GLY A 423 70.83 -14.06 14.56
CA GLY A 423 70.77 -14.46 15.97
C GLY A 423 70.59 -13.30 16.96
N ASN A 424 69.82 -13.55 18.05
CA ASN A 424 70.11 -13.13 19.42
C ASN A 424 69.10 -13.76 20.43
N ASN A 425 69.66 -14.45 21.43
CA ASN A 425 69.00 -15.36 22.38
C ASN A 425 68.05 -14.71 23.43
N SER A 426 67.46 -13.54 23.17
CA SER A 426 66.42 -12.96 24.07
C SER A 426 65.05 -12.75 23.42
N GLY A 427 64.89 -13.00 22.12
CA GLY A 427 63.61 -12.91 21.40
C GLY A 427 62.91 -14.25 21.14
N ILE A 428 63.52 -15.37 21.56
CA ILE A 428 63.01 -16.72 21.30
C ILE A 428 61.75 -17.02 22.13
N SER A 429 61.61 -16.43 23.32
CA SER A 429 60.41 -16.59 24.14
C SER A 429 59.20 -15.87 23.53
N ASP A 430 59.37 -14.64 23.05
CA ASP A 430 58.25 -13.85 22.50
C ASP A 430 57.79 -14.41 21.15
N ASN A 431 58.73 -14.77 20.27
CA ASN A 431 58.39 -15.44 19.02
C ASN A 431 57.72 -16.80 19.24
N ARG A 432 58.11 -17.53 20.30
CA ARG A 432 57.47 -18.81 20.65
C ARG A 432 56.07 -18.59 21.21
N ILE A 433 55.86 -17.57 22.03
CA ILE A 433 54.54 -17.21 22.56
C ILE A 433 53.61 -16.77 21.40
N ASP A 434 54.13 -16.01 20.43
CA ASP A 434 53.34 -15.59 19.28
C ASP A 434 53.05 -16.75 18.32
N LEU A 435 53.98 -17.70 18.17
CA LEU A 435 53.73 -18.94 17.42
C LEU A 435 52.71 -19.84 18.13
N GLU A 436 52.78 -19.95 19.46
CA GLU A 436 51.81 -20.69 20.27
C GLU A 436 50.41 -20.04 20.18
N LYS A 437 50.31 -18.71 20.19
CA LYS A 437 49.05 -17.99 19.95
C LYS A 437 48.53 -18.20 18.53
N GLN A 438 49.38 -18.19 17.51
CA GLN A 438 48.98 -18.49 16.13
C GLN A 438 48.49 -19.93 15.97
N VAL A 439 49.16 -20.90 16.59
CA VAL A 439 48.71 -22.30 16.59
C VAL A 439 47.39 -22.45 17.33
N GLN A 440 47.20 -21.75 18.45
CA GLN A 440 45.94 -21.74 19.18
C GLN A 440 44.81 -21.13 18.35
N GLN A 441 45.05 -20.01 17.68
CA GLN A 441 44.09 -19.37 16.77
C GLN A 441 43.73 -20.28 15.58
N LEU A 442 44.72 -20.98 15.01
CA LEU A 442 44.48 -21.94 13.93
C LEU A 442 43.65 -23.15 14.42
N ARG A 443 43.83 -23.59 15.67
CA ARG A 443 42.99 -24.64 16.27
C ARG A 443 41.56 -24.16 16.47
N GLU A 444 41.36 -22.96 17.00
CA GLU A 444 40.03 -22.39 17.18
C GLU A 444 39.31 -22.23 15.83
N MET A 445 39.99 -21.75 14.79
CA MET A 445 39.41 -21.70 13.45
C MET A 445 39.12 -23.08 12.86
N LEU A 446 39.94 -24.10 13.17
CA LEU A 446 39.70 -25.47 12.75
C LEU A 446 38.45 -26.04 13.44
N ASP A 447 38.36 -25.92 14.75
CA ASP A 447 37.21 -26.38 15.55
C ASP A 447 35.93 -25.67 15.09
N GLU A 448 35.97 -24.35 14.89
CA GLU A 448 34.83 -23.61 14.31
C GLU A 448 34.46 -24.11 12.91
N SER A 449 35.45 -24.47 12.08
CA SER A 449 35.19 -25.01 10.74
C SER A 449 34.56 -26.40 10.82
N GLU A 450 35.01 -27.26 11.74
CA GLU A 450 34.44 -28.59 11.97
C GLU A 450 33.00 -28.49 12.46
N ASP A 451 32.72 -27.58 13.39
CA ASP A 451 31.36 -27.28 13.86
C ASP A 451 30.45 -26.79 12.72
N ARG A 452 30.94 -25.91 11.85
CA ARG A 452 30.19 -25.48 10.66
C ARG A 452 29.92 -26.65 9.71
N VAL A 453 30.88 -27.55 9.49
CA VAL A 453 30.68 -28.74 8.65
C VAL A 453 29.65 -29.68 9.26
N THR A 454 29.65 -29.90 10.58
CA THR A 454 28.64 -30.75 11.22
C THR A 454 27.25 -30.12 11.13
N ALA A 455 27.10 -28.81 11.36
CA ALA A 455 25.86 -28.09 11.19
C ALA A 455 25.32 -28.21 9.75
N LEU A 456 26.18 -27.98 8.74
CA LEU A 456 25.80 -28.13 7.33
C LEU A 456 25.36 -29.56 6.98
N ARG A 457 26.01 -30.59 7.53
CA ARG A 457 25.57 -31.99 7.35
C ARG A 457 24.21 -32.26 7.98
N THR A 458 23.91 -31.67 9.14
CA THR A 458 22.57 -31.80 9.75
C THR A 458 21.51 -31.10 8.91
N GLN A 459 21.80 -29.91 8.39
CA GLN A 459 20.90 -29.19 7.50
C GLN A 459 20.67 -29.96 6.18
N GLU A 460 21.72 -30.54 5.59
CA GLU A 460 21.62 -31.38 4.40
C GLU A 460 20.69 -32.58 4.65
N LYS A 461 20.79 -33.21 5.83
CA LYS A 461 19.91 -34.31 6.21
C LYS A 461 18.44 -33.87 6.28
N VAL A 462 18.16 -32.74 6.94
CA VAL A 462 16.81 -32.18 7.05
C VAL A 462 16.24 -31.80 5.68
N LEU A 463 17.04 -31.14 4.83
CA LEU A 463 16.62 -30.78 3.47
C LEU A 463 16.33 -32.01 2.60
N LYS A 464 17.15 -33.06 2.69
CA LYS A 464 16.88 -34.33 1.99
C LYS A 464 15.59 -34.99 2.47
N GLU A 465 15.28 -34.92 3.77
CA GLU A 465 14.01 -35.41 4.31
C GLU A 465 12.82 -34.59 3.80
N GLU A 466 12.95 -33.26 3.73
CA GLU A 466 11.88 -32.38 3.24
C GLU A 466 11.65 -32.54 1.73
N ILE A 467 12.71 -32.65 0.93
CA ILE A 467 12.59 -32.97 -0.51
C ILE A 467 11.88 -34.30 -0.70
N ARG A 468 12.22 -35.33 0.09
CA ARG A 468 11.51 -36.61 0.02
C ARG A 468 10.03 -36.47 0.39
N LYS A 469 9.67 -35.64 1.37
CA LYS A 469 8.27 -35.38 1.73
C LYS A 469 7.51 -34.65 0.62
N LEU A 470 8.12 -33.62 0.02
CA LEU A 470 7.53 -32.87 -1.09
C LEU A 470 7.35 -33.77 -2.32
N ASP A 471 8.35 -34.57 -2.67
CA ASP A 471 8.25 -35.56 -3.74
C ASP A 471 7.15 -36.59 -3.50
N SER A 472 6.98 -37.06 -2.25
CA SER A 472 5.88 -37.97 -1.88
C SER A 472 4.53 -37.25 -1.88
N PHE A 473 4.48 -35.96 -1.55
CA PHE A 473 3.26 -35.16 -1.61
C PHE A 473 2.83 -34.92 -3.06
N ASP A 474 3.73 -34.51 -3.95
CA ASP A 474 3.45 -34.24 -5.36
C ASP A 474 3.04 -35.53 -6.10
N ARG A 475 3.68 -36.67 -5.78
CA ARG A 475 3.23 -37.99 -6.26
C ARG A 475 1.82 -38.35 -5.82
N ARG A 476 1.41 -37.96 -4.61
CA ARG A 476 0.03 -38.19 -4.10
C ARG A 476 -0.97 -37.24 -4.75
N GLN A 477 -0.60 -35.99 -5.02
CA GLN A 477 -1.47 -35.00 -5.66
C GLN A 477 -1.81 -35.36 -7.11
N ASN A 478 -0.85 -35.94 -7.84
CA ASN A 478 -1.05 -36.40 -9.22
C ASN A 478 -1.76 -37.75 -9.34
N LEU A 479 -2.17 -38.34 -8.21
CA LEU A 479 -2.84 -39.62 -8.18
C LEU A 479 -4.36 -39.44 -8.31
N SER A 480 -4.97 -40.04 -9.33
CA SER A 480 -6.43 -40.00 -9.50
C SER A 480 -7.11 -40.60 -8.26
N ILE A 481 -7.90 -39.79 -7.58
CA ILE A 481 -8.66 -40.16 -6.36
C ILE A 481 -9.54 -41.39 -6.61
N GLU A 482 -10.06 -41.55 -7.83
CA GLU A 482 -10.86 -42.71 -8.23
C GLU A 482 -10.03 -43.99 -8.33
N TYR A 483 -8.81 -43.91 -8.86
CA TYR A 483 -7.89 -45.04 -8.92
C TYR A 483 -7.47 -45.48 -7.51
N LEU A 484 -7.14 -44.51 -6.64
CA LEU A 484 -6.79 -44.78 -5.25
C LEU A 484 -7.95 -45.44 -4.51
N LYS A 485 -9.17 -44.93 -4.69
CA LYS A 485 -10.40 -45.51 -4.12
C LYS A 485 -10.57 -46.96 -4.56
N ASN A 486 -10.38 -47.27 -5.84
CA ASN A 486 -10.51 -48.63 -6.36
C ASN A 486 -9.44 -49.59 -5.82
N VAL A 487 -8.20 -49.12 -5.65
CA VAL A 487 -7.11 -49.92 -5.08
C VAL A 487 -7.36 -50.17 -3.58
N LEU A 488 -7.80 -49.17 -2.83
CA LEU A 488 -8.17 -49.33 -1.41
C LEU A 488 -9.38 -50.25 -1.25
N LEU A 489 -10.38 -50.16 -2.13
CA LEU A 489 -11.54 -51.05 -2.10
C LEU A 489 -11.12 -52.50 -2.35
N LYS A 490 -10.25 -52.74 -3.33
CA LYS A 490 -9.68 -54.06 -3.62
C LYS A 490 -8.83 -54.58 -2.47
N PHE A 491 -8.07 -53.71 -1.79
CA PHE A 491 -7.32 -54.08 -0.60
C PHE A 491 -8.22 -54.55 0.54
N LEU A 492 -9.33 -53.84 0.79
CA LEU A 492 -10.29 -54.21 1.84
C LEU A 492 -11.08 -55.49 1.51
N GLN A 493 -11.36 -55.73 0.23
CA GLN A 493 -12.11 -56.90 -0.25
C GLN A 493 -11.24 -58.15 -0.48
N SER A 494 -9.92 -58.00 -0.57
CA SER A 494 -9.02 -59.13 -0.81
C SER A 494 -8.78 -59.92 0.48
N GLU A 495 -8.87 -61.24 0.38
CA GLU A 495 -8.51 -62.17 1.46
C GLU A 495 -6.99 -62.18 1.72
N ASN A 496 -6.18 -61.94 0.69
CA ASN A 496 -4.72 -61.92 0.78
C ASN A 496 -4.16 -60.50 0.68
N LYS A 497 -4.36 -59.75 1.76
CA LYS A 497 -3.92 -58.35 1.88
C LYS A 497 -2.41 -58.15 1.74
N GLU A 498 -1.59 -59.17 2.02
CA GLU A 498 -0.13 -59.08 1.96
C GLU A 498 0.40 -58.70 0.56
N PHE A 499 -0.19 -59.23 -0.52
CA PHE A 499 0.25 -58.93 -1.89
C PHE A 499 -0.04 -57.49 -2.33
N MET A 500 -0.98 -56.82 -1.65
CA MET A 500 -1.38 -55.46 -1.96
C MET A 500 -0.60 -54.41 -1.16
N VAL A 501 0.14 -54.81 -0.11
CA VAL A 501 0.99 -53.90 0.69
C VAL A 501 2.08 -53.24 -0.15
N PRO A 502 2.85 -53.93 -1.02
CA PRO A 502 3.84 -53.27 -1.88
C PRO A 502 3.21 -52.31 -2.90
N VAL A 503 2.00 -52.63 -3.37
CA VAL A 503 1.26 -51.78 -4.31
C VAL A 503 0.78 -50.51 -3.61
N LEU A 504 0.23 -50.61 -2.39
CA LEU A 504 -0.14 -49.45 -1.57
C LEU A 504 1.08 -48.62 -1.16
N GLY A 505 2.19 -49.26 -0.80
CA GLY A 505 3.44 -48.58 -0.48
C GLY A 505 3.95 -47.75 -1.66
N LYS A 506 3.94 -48.32 -2.87
CA LYS A 506 4.33 -47.60 -4.09
C LYS A 506 3.32 -46.52 -4.49
N LEU A 507 2.03 -46.76 -4.28
CA LEU A 507 0.96 -45.87 -4.72
C LEU A 507 0.78 -44.65 -3.81
N LEU A 508 0.87 -44.86 -2.50
CA LEU A 508 0.80 -43.80 -1.48
C LEU A 508 2.16 -43.17 -1.16
N SER A 509 3.24 -43.68 -1.79
CA SER A 509 4.63 -43.28 -1.52
C SER A 509 4.96 -43.35 -0.03
N LEU A 510 4.58 -44.46 0.61
CA LEU A 510 4.85 -44.71 2.02
C LEU A 510 6.35 -44.87 2.24
N SER A 511 6.84 -44.42 3.39
CA SER A 511 8.20 -44.70 3.82
C SER A 511 8.43 -46.21 4.04
N PRO A 512 9.69 -46.68 4.04
CA PRO A 512 9.99 -48.09 4.31
C PRO A 512 9.43 -48.55 5.65
N ASP A 513 9.55 -47.69 6.66
CA ASP A 513 9.09 -47.95 8.03
C ASP A 513 7.55 -48.07 8.09
N GLU A 514 6.82 -47.15 7.44
CA GLU A 514 5.35 -47.20 7.34
C GLU A 514 4.86 -48.41 6.55
N THR A 515 5.59 -48.82 5.51
CA THR A 515 5.27 -50.01 4.71
C THR A 515 5.44 -51.29 5.55
N ASP A 516 6.47 -51.34 6.39
CA ASP A 516 6.73 -52.45 7.32
C ASP A 516 5.70 -52.49 8.45
N GLU A 517 5.27 -51.34 8.98
CA GLU A 517 4.16 -51.25 9.94
C GLU A 517 2.84 -51.73 9.34
N LEU A 518 2.51 -51.30 8.12
CA LEU A 518 1.33 -51.76 7.40
C LEU A 518 1.38 -53.27 7.16
N ARG A 519 2.55 -53.81 6.78
CA ARG A 519 2.75 -55.25 6.61
C ARG A 519 2.55 -56.02 7.92
N LYS A 520 3.11 -55.52 9.03
CA LYS A 520 2.92 -56.11 10.37
C LYS A 520 1.45 -56.08 10.80
N SER A 521 0.75 -54.97 10.57
CA SER A 521 -0.68 -54.85 10.89
C SER A 521 -1.55 -55.79 10.07
N VAL A 522 -1.19 -56.01 8.80
CA VAL A 522 -1.88 -56.97 7.92
C VAL A 522 -1.65 -58.41 8.35
N MET A 523 -0.44 -58.75 8.83
CA MET A 523 -0.13 -60.09 9.34
C MET A 523 -0.73 -60.39 10.71
N ASN A 524 -0.94 -59.37 11.54
CA ASN A 524 -1.50 -59.52 12.90
C ASN A 524 -3.03 -59.41 12.95
N SER A 525 -3.70 -59.15 11.81
CA SER A 525 -5.15 -59.14 11.73
C SER A 525 -5.65 -60.57 11.46
N PRO A 526 -6.42 -61.19 12.38
CA PRO A 526 -6.92 -62.56 12.23
C PRO A 526 -7.92 -62.72 11.07
#